data_AF-A0A077CVY6-F1
#
_entry.id   AF-A0A077CVY6-F1
#
_cell.length_a   1.000
_cell.length_b   1.000
_cell.length_c   1.000
_cell.angle_alpha   90.00
_cell.angle_beta   90.00
_cell.angle_gamma   90.00
#
_symmetry.space_group_name_H-M   'P 1'
#
loop_
_entity.id
_entity.type
_entity.pdbx_description
1 polymer ?
#
loop_
_entity_poly.entity_id
_entity_poly.type
_entity_poly.pdbx_seq_one_letter_code
_entity_poly.pdbx_strand_id
1 'polypeptide(L)'
;LPFDPATAGTYRGFGLLNQFLVQAPGARRSAHPDASMVAVGPLAETLTEPHELGHALGEGSPVERFVRLGGKALLLGAPLNSVTALHYAEAVADIPNKRWVTYEM
;
A
#
# COMPACT_ATOMS: atom_id res chain seq x y z
N LEU A 1 2.09 20.14 -6.72
CA LEU A 1 0.64 19.85 -6.95
C LEU A 1 0.22 18.88 -5.87
N PRO A 2 -0.98 19.02 -5.27
CA PRO A 2 -1.50 18.03 -4.33
C PRO A 2 -1.51 16.63 -4.97
N PHE A 3 -1.34 15.59 -4.16
CA PHE A 3 -1.48 14.22 -4.64
C PHE A 3 -2.92 13.99 -5.13
N ASP A 4 -3.03 13.57 -6.39
CA ASP A 4 -4.28 13.10 -6.98
C ASP A 4 -4.07 11.65 -7.42
N PRO A 5 -4.77 10.67 -6.81
CA PRO A 5 -4.64 9.26 -7.16
C PRO A 5 -4.82 8.97 -8.67
N ALA A 6 -5.63 9.76 -9.37
CA ALA A 6 -5.94 9.56 -10.79
C ALA A 6 -4.82 10.01 -11.74
N THR A 7 -3.98 10.97 -11.33
CA THR A 7 -2.98 11.59 -12.21
C THR A 7 -1.55 11.47 -11.72
N ALA A 8 -1.33 11.27 -10.42
CA ALA A 8 0.01 11.12 -9.86
C ALA A 8 0.70 9.87 -10.42
N GLY A 9 1.99 9.97 -10.73
CA GLY A 9 2.79 8.81 -11.12
C GLY A 9 2.94 7.78 -9.99
N THR A 10 3.44 6.60 -10.33
CA THR A 10 3.88 5.61 -9.34
C THR A 10 5.37 5.74 -9.06
N TYR A 11 5.81 5.49 -7.82
CA TYR A 11 7.23 5.49 -7.49
C TYR A 11 7.98 4.40 -8.26
N ARG A 12 8.95 4.80 -9.08
CA ARG A 12 9.66 3.88 -10.00
C ARG A 12 10.46 2.80 -9.29
N GLY A 13 10.88 3.04 -8.04
CA GLY A 13 11.63 2.06 -7.24
C GLY A 13 10.82 0.81 -6.87
N PHE A 14 9.48 0.86 -6.93
CA PHE A 14 8.61 -0.31 -6.69
C PHE A 14 8.25 -1.07 -7.98
N GLY A 15 8.86 -0.70 -9.11
CA GLY A 15 8.70 -1.39 -10.39
C GLY A 15 7.64 -0.80 -11.30
N LEU A 16 7.82 -1.05 -12.60
CA LEU A 16 6.97 -0.50 -13.66
C LEU A 16 5.55 -1.08 -13.67
N LEU A 17 5.35 -2.28 -13.13
CA LEU A 17 4.05 -2.96 -13.11
C LEU A 17 2.96 -2.12 -12.42
N ASN A 18 3.30 -1.36 -11.38
CA ASN A 18 2.34 -0.50 -10.68
C ASN A 18 1.69 0.54 -11.61
N GLN A 19 2.43 1.10 -12.56
CA GLN A 19 1.89 2.06 -13.53
C GLN A 19 0.83 1.40 -14.43
N PHE A 20 1.07 0.16 -14.85
CA PHE A 20 0.12 -0.60 -15.65
C PHE A 20 -1.11 -1.04 -14.84
N LEU A 21 -0.93 -1.40 -13.57
CA LEU A 21 -2.05 -1.74 -12.68
C LEU A 21 -2.96 -0.52 -12.43
N VAL A 22 -2.39 0.67 -12.23
CA VAL A 22 -3.17 1.92 -12.09
C VAL A 22 -3.98 2.24 -13.35
N GLN A 23 -3.46 1.88 -14.53
CA GLN A 23 -4.13 2.10 -15.81
C GLN A 23 -5.11 0.97 -16.19
N ALA A 24 -5.17 -0.11 -15.42
CA ALA A 24 -6.04 -1.23 -15.73
C ALA A 24 -7.53 -0.82 -15.59
N PRO A 25 -8.42 -1.30 -16.47
CA PRO A 25 -9.85 -1.06 -16.34
C PRO A 25 -10.38 -1.51 -14.98
N GLY A 26 -11.07 -0.62 -14.27
CA GLY A 26 -11.64 -0.90 -12.96
C GLY A 26 -10.64 -0.86 -11.80
N ALA A 27 -9.40 -0.40 -12.02
CA ALA A 27 -8.46 -0.15 -10.96
C ALA A 27 -8.98 0.92 -9.98
N ARG A 28 -8.73 0.71 -8.68
CA ARG A 28 -8.90 1.70 -7.62
C ARG A 28 -7.55 1.97 -6.99
N ARG A 29 -7.31 3.21 -6.56
CA ARG A 29 -6.07 3.64 -5.94
C ARG A 29 -6.37 4.41 -4.65
N SER A 30 -5.68 4.04 -3.58
CA SER A 30 -5.89 4.62 -2.25
C SER A 30 -5.34 6.04 -2.15
N ALA A 31 -5.92 6.86 -1.27
CA ALA A 31 -5.62 8.28 -1.13
C ALA A 31 -4.31 8.63 -0.39
N HIS A 32 -3.68 7.70 0.34
CA HIS A 32 -2.41 7.98 1.01
C HIS A 32 -1.31 8.27 -0.04
N PRO A 33 -0.65 9.44 -0.01
CA PRO A 33 0.28 9.86 -1.07
C PRO A 33 1.58 9.04 -1.09
N ASP A 34 2.19 8.80 0.08
CA ASP A 34 3.45 8.06 0.20
C ASP A 34 3.27 6.53 0.13
N ALA A 35 2.27 5.99 0.84
CA ALA A 35 1.96 4.57 0.91
C ALA A 35 0.87 4.11 -0.09
N SER A 36 0.63 4.86 -1.17
CA SER A 36 -0.48 4.59 -2.09
C SER A 36 -0.51 3.14 -2.61
N MET A 37 -1.66 2.49 -2.52
CA MET A 37 -1.92 1.13 -2.99
C MET A 37 -2.89 1.14 -4.17
N VAL A 38 -2.66 0.27 -5.15
CA VAL A 38 -3.57 0.02 -6.26
C VAL A 38 -4.16 -1.38 -6.15
N ALA A 39 -5.46 -1.51 -6.42
CA ALA A 39 -6.16 -2.79 -6.46
C ALA A 39 -7.08 -2.87 -7.68
N VAL A 40 -7.26 -4.08 -8.21
CA VAL A 40 -8.11 -4.36 -9.36
C VAL A 40 -8.98 -5.58 -9.03
N GLY A 41 -10.28 -5.48 -9.31
CA GLY A 41 -11.24 -6.57 -9.09
C GLY A 41 -12.26 -6.31 -7.97
N PRO A 42 -13.02 -7.34 -7.56
CA PRO A 42 -14.19 -7.15 -6.68
C PRO A 42 -13.90 -6.56 -5.31
N LEU A 43 -12.66 -6.72 -4.81
CA LEU A 43 -12.23 -6.21 -3.51
C LEU A 43 -11.47 -4.89 -3.61
N ALA A 44 -11.39 -4.27 -4.79
CA ALA A 44 -10.54 -3.11 -5.01
C ALA A 44 -10.89 -1.95 -4.07
N GLU A 45 -12.17 -1.58 -4.00
CA GLU A 45 -12.68 -0.55 -3.09
C GLU A 45 -12.42 -0.89 -1.63
N THR A 46 -12.78 -2.11 -1.20
CA THR A 46 -12.55 -2.60 0.17
C THR A 46 -11.07 -2.52 0.56
N LEU A 47 -10.16 -2.84 -0.35
CA LEU A 47 -8.73 -2.78 -0.08
C LEU A 47 -8.25 -1.33 0.00
N THR A 48 -8.62 -0.47 -0.96
CA THR A 48 -8.02 0.86 -1.08
C THR A 48 -8.63 1.94 -0.19
N GLU A 49 -9.82 1.72 0.37
CA GLU A 49 -10.56 2.75 1.12
C GLU A 49 -11.02 2.24 2.51
N PRO A 50 -10.80 3.02 3.59
CA PRO A 50 -10.03 4.26 3.67
C PRO A 50 -8.51 4.01 3.66
N HIS A 51 -7.72 5.04 3.35
CA HIS A 51 -6.26 5.00 3.54
C HIS A 51 -5.74 6.38 3.96
N GLU A 52 -5.80 6.62 5.27
CA GLU A 52 -5.55 7.93 5.90
C GLU A 52 -4.08 8.12 6.28
N LEU A 53 -3.65 9.38 6.40
CA LEU A 53 -2.33 9.71 6.94
C LEU A 53 -2.18 9.17 8.37
N GLY A 54 -0.99 8.68 8.71
CA GLY A 54 -0.74 7.96 9.97
C GLY A 54 -1.09 6.48 9.93
N HIS A 55 -1.83 6.02 8.91
CA HIS A 55 -2.25 4.62 8.72
C HIS A 55 -1.67 4.01 7.43
N ALA A 56 -0.38 4.24 7.18
CA ALA A 56 0.30 3.85 5.94
C ALA A 56 0.32 2.33 5.69
N LEU A 57 0.80 1.53 6.66
CA LEU A 57 1.02 0.09 6.48
C LEU A 57 0.59 -0.75 7.69
N GLY A 58 0.14 -0.09 8.77
CA GLY A 58 -0.28 -0.71 10.02
C GLY A 58 -1.79 -0.93 10.10
N GLU A 59 -2.34 -0.82 11.31
CA GLU A 59 -3.79 -0.86 11.55
C GLU A 59 -4.51 0.24 10.76
N GLY A 60 -5.66 -0.08 10.18
CA GLY A 60 -6.45 0.81 9.31
C GLY A 60 -5.96 0.87 7.86
N SER A 61 -4.80 0.32 7.54
CA SER A 61 -4.23 0.36 6.19
C SER A 61 -4.84 -0.67 5.23
N PRO A 62 -4.68 -0.50 3.91
CA PRO A 62 -4.95 -1.55 2.93
C PRO A 62 -4.20 -2.86 3.21
N VAL A 63 -3.01 -2.79 3.81
CA VAL A 63 -2.19 -3.98 4.12
C VAL A 63 -2.84 -4.83 5.21
N GLU A 64 -3.41 -4.21 6.24
CA GLU A 64 -4.19 -4.93 7.25
C GLU A 64 -5.36 -5.69 6.60
N ARG A 65 -6.13 -5.02 5.74
CA ARG A 65 -7.28 -5.63 5.06
C ARG A 65 -6.84 -6.78 4.15
N PHE A 66 -5.75 -6.60 3.41
CA PHE A 66 -5.14 -7.66 2.62
C PHE A 66 -4.78 -8.90 3.47
N VAL A 67 -4.15 -8.71 4.64
CA VAL A 67 -3.82 -9.81 5.55
C VAL A 67 -5.08 -10.47 6.10
N ARG A 68 -6.04 -9.70 6.60
CA ARG A 68 -7.30 -10.22 7.17
C ARG A 68 -8.14 -10.99 6.15
N LEU A 69 -8.07 -10.62 4.88
CA LEU A 69 -8.77 -11.31 3.78
C LEU A 69 -7.99 -12.52 3.23
N GLY A 70 -6.87 -12.90 3.85
CA GLY A 70 -6.08 -14.08 3.43
C GLY A 70 -5.32 -13.87 2.12
N GLY A 71 -4.93 -12.63 1.83
CA GLY A 71 -4.14 -12.29 0.65
C GLY A 71 -2.80 -13.02 0.56
N LYS A 72 -2.27 -13.16 -0.65
CA LYS A 72 -0.99 -13.81 -0.92
C LYS A 72 0.00 -12.82 -1.55
N ALA A 73 1.20 -12.75 -1.01
CA ALA A 73 2.29 -11.97 -1.60
C ALA A 73 2.97 -12.79 -2.69
N LEU A 74 3.10 -12.22 -3.89
CA LEU A 74 3.79 -12.82 -5.03
C LEU A 74 5.01 -11.98 -5.40
N LEU A 75 6.18 -12.61 -5.41
CA LEU A 75 7.45 -11.99 -5.82
C LEU A 75 7.80 -12.49 -7.23
N LEU A 76 7.58 -11.65 -8.23
CA LEU A 76 7.98 -11.95 -9.62
C LEU A 76 9.43 -11.54 -9.86
N GLY A 77 10.37 -12.32 -9.33
CA GLY A 77 11.81 -12.03 -9.40
C GLY A 77 12.29 -10.87 -8.51
N ALA A 78 11.39 -10.30 -7.70
CA ALA A 78 11.72 -9.29 -6.71
C ALA A 78 12.45 -9.91 -5.50
N PRO A 79 13.35 -9.18 -4.84
CA PRO A 79 14.07 -9.66 -3.67
C PRO A 79 13.15 -9.80 -2.45
N LEU A 80 13.50 -10.67 -1.50
CA LEU A 80 12.70 -10.94 -0.30
C LEU A 80 12.47 -9.70 0.59
N ASN A 81 13.35 -8.71 0.54
CA ASN A 81 13.18 -7.45 1.28
C ASN A 81 12.10 -6.51 0.68
N SER A 82 11.45 -6.91 -0.41
CA SER A 82 10.34 -6.17 -1.02
C SER A 82 8.95 -6.60 -0.52
N VAL A 83 8.86 -7.51 0.46
CA VAL A 83 7.59 -7.98 1.02
C VAL A 83 6.98 -6.92 1.94
N THR A 84 6.22 -5.98 1.34
CA THR A 84 5.57 -4.85 2.04
C THR A 84 4.67 -5.28 3.19
N ALA A 85 4.03 -6.46 3.10
CA ALA A 85 3.16 -6.98 4.15
C ALA A 85 3.87 -7.17 5.50
N LEU A 86 5.20 -7.29 5.53
CA LEU A 86 5.95 -7.36 6.78
C LEU A 86 5.91 -6.04 7.57
N HIS A 87 5.69 -4.89 6.94
CA HIS A 87 5.50 -3.63 7.66
C HIS A 87 4.22 -3.63 8.53
N TYR A 88 3.19 -4.38 8.15
CA TYR A 88 2.04 -4.61 9.04
C TYR A 88 2.45 -5.39 10.28
N ALA A 89 3.28 -6.43 10.13
CA ALA A 89 3.80 -7.19 11.26
C ALA A 89 4.66 -6.31 12.19
N GLU A 90 5.52 -5.45 11.64
CA GLU A 90 6.29 -4.47 12.41
C GLU A 90 5.37 -3.50 13.20
N ALA A 91 4.31 -3.03 12.55
CA ALA A 91 3.36 -2.10 13.17
C ALA A 91 2.65 -2.73 14.38
N VAL A 92 2.17 -3.97 14.25
CA VAL A 92 1.38 -4.64 15.32
C VAL A 92 2.22 -5.40 16.35
N ALA A 93 3.52 -5.63 16.09
CA ALA A 93 4.38 -6.36 17.02
C ALA A 93 4.48 -5.64 18.37
N ASP A 94 4.23 -6.33 19.49
CA ASP A 94 4.39 -5.74 20.81
C ASP A 94 5.86 -5.82 21.28
N ILE A 95 6.65 -4.81 20.89
CA ILE A 95 8.08 -4.73 21.19
C ILE A 95 8.47 -3.30 21.63
N PRO A 96 9.45 -3.16 22.54
CA PRO A 96 9.92 -1.85 22.97
C PRO A 96 10.72 -1.13 21.87
N ASN A 97 10.82 0.21 21.98
CA ASN A 97 11.69 1.06 21.16
C ASN A 97 11.41 1.05 19.63
N LYS A 98 10.14 0.91 19.22
CA LYS A 98 9.76 1.10 17.81
C LYS A 98 10.14 2.50 17.33
N ARG A 99 10.61 2.59 16.08
CA ARG A 99 10.97 3.84 15.44
C ARG A 99 9.74 4.42 14.74
N TRP A 100 9.52 5.71 14.95
CA TRP A 100 8.45 6.48 14.32
C TRP A 100 9.04 7.59 13.46
N VAL A 101 8.31 7.98 12.42
CA VAL A 101 8.68 9.08 11.53
C VAL A 101 7.50 10.04 11.39
N THR A 102 7.80 11.32 11.26
CA THR A 102 6.83 12.37 10.98
C THR A 102 7.27 13.09 9.72
N TYR A 103 6.33 13.33 8.81
CA TYR A 103 6.57 14.02 7.55
C TYR A 103 5.27 14.66 7.06
N GLU A 104 5.40 15.56 6.09
CA GLU A 104 4.29 16.20 5.36
C GLU A 104 4.44 15.90 3.87
N MET A 105 3.33 15.91 3.12
CA MET A 105 3.27 15.57 1.69
C MET A 105 2.50 16.63 0.90
#